data_AF-A0A914HVN1-F1
#
_entry.id   AF-A0A914HVN1-F1
#
_cell.length_a   1.000
_cell.length_b   1.000
_cell.length_c   1.000
_cell.angle_alpha   90.00
_cell.angle_beta   90.00
_cell.angle_gamma   90.00
#
_symmetry.space_group_name_H-M   'P 1'
#
loop_
_entity.id
_entity.type
_entity.pdbx_description
1 polymer ?
#
loop_
_entity_poly.entity_id
_entity_poly.type
_entity_poly.pdbx_seq_one_letter_code
_entity_poly.pdbx_strand_id
1 'polypeptide(L)'
;MRVPNLWANVFIICVLPNLSNGQQLSTKPLKLTDGQNGLKSIPYRATGQCMTKMNAKHGKTYGLTFRLHSKGGNCDDGLVICYPGMLNRHADSLNFKVKGLFQIDNQQDNKVNQYCSSKMQKEGISAGQTHWRGIKVYTMPNGTENRQTMLEASIASRTYKFGTNVSQFSIHLGGNGTDLLFTMITVNGKPFVTNEFNLQKQFREQFWNGAFMREHTGLWMLGLDVLPLMGHENVKLFIARDCNCTMEAWFIQPTDSIDPKEPELPTAGSNNCPTKETIQTSPANLIGFTQPTDSIDTKEPELPTAGSNNSSIEFDKTSESTSEATTNKNDVSDECFGENMVYSLKMNDSRIIRGKKFNCSFIWLLERYKLLDKYAINKTIKVKSPGDPKFVFVTAADDKFYPSFRVLIANIKENFGCNQKIIAYDLGTVAKNEEWMKEINSICNLEWRIFDFTQMVEGRVRNLKTYAWKLFVIADVFMEFDTVVWLDTSIVFESNNLAKFLVPIQSGKIAPVQVPSFSSHGMNRATHPEMYEFLPMYANYEQNKTFELTGNNDPPQFEALFIILHKTEQSRQLIKWFDF
;
A
#
# COMPACT_ATOMS: atom_id res chain seq x y z
N MET A 1 4.84 -8.71 13.72
CA MET A 1 3.61 -8.23 13.02
C MET A 1 4.01 -7.35 11.81
N ARG A 2 3.23 -7.11 10.73
CA ARG A 2 3.27 -5.89 9.83
C ARG A 2 1.82 -5.50 9.73
N VAL A 3 1.42 -4.39 10.35
CA VAL A 3 0.02 -4.03 10.49
C VAL A 3 -0.38 -2.69 9.82
N PRO A 4 0.50 -1.78 9.34
CA PRO A 4 -0.03 -0.58 8.71
C PRO A 4 -0.27 -0.70 7.20
N ASN A 5 0.42 -1.54 6.40
CA ASN A 5 0.37 -1.33 4.94
C ASN A 5 -0.98 -1.62 4.26
N LEU A 6 -1.78 -2.54 4.79
CA LEU A 6 -3.14 -2.74 4.27
C LEU A 6 -4.06 -1.62 4.79
N TRP A 7 -4.07 -1.35 6.09
CA TRP A 7 -4.97 -0.38 6.71
C TRP A 7 -4.63 1.09 6.39
N ALA A 8 -3.35 1.45 6.32
CA ALA A 8 -2.89 2.79 5.98
C ALA A 8 -3.16 3.11 4.52
N ASN A 9 -2.89 2.21 3.57
CA ASN A 9 -3.29 2.47 2.17
C ASN A 9 -4.81 2.51 2.06
N VAL A 10 -5.52 1.60 2.71
CA VAL A 10 -6.97 1.55 2.65
C VAL A 10 -7.65 2.80 3.28
N PHE A 11 -7.06 3.41 4.32
CA PHE A 11 -7.55 4.68 4.89
C PHE A 11 -6.98 5.95 4.22
N ILE A 12 -5.74 5.94 3.70
CA ILE A 12 -5.16 7.05 2.94
C ILE A 12 -6.00 7.34 1.70
N ILE A 13 -6.62 6.32 1.08
CA ILE A 13 -7.53 6.48 -0.08
C ILE A 13 -8.68 7.46 0.22
N CYS A 14 -9.16 7.53 1.46
CA CYS A 14 -10.28 8.41 1.83
C CYS A 14 -9.85 9.74 2.46
N VAL A 15 -8.58 9.92 2.81
CA VAL A 15 -8.04 11.13 3.47
C VAL A 15 -7.48 12.16 2.47
N LEU A 16 -7.40 11.82 1.17
CA LEU A 16 -7.03 12.74 0.09
C LEU A 16 -8.20 13.06 -0.88
N PRO A 17 -9.35 13.64 -0.45
CA PRO A 17 -10.52 13.79 -1.34
C PRO A 17 -10.39 14.87 -2.43
N ASN A 18 -9.31 15.67 -2.47
CA ASN A 18 -9.34 16.95 -3.18
C ASN A 18 -8.66 17.01 -4.55
N LEU A 19 -8.26 15.89 -5.17
CA LEU A 19 -7.41 15.95 -6.38
C LEU A 19 -8.05 15.57 -7.72
N SER A 20 -9.37 15.39 -7.84
CA SER A 20 -9.98 15.38 -9.17
C SER A 20 -11.44 15.86 -9.21
N ASN A 21 -11.64 17.15 -9.53
CA ASN A 21 -12.93 17.69 -9.97
C ASN A 21 -13.21 17.33 -11.45
N GLY A 22 -13.03 16.07 -11.82
CA GLY A 22 -13.52 15.56 -13.10
C GLY A 22 -14.98 15.17 -12.94
N GLN A 23 -15.89 15.72 -13.75
CA GLN A 23 -17.27 15.24 -13.82
C GLN A 23 -17.29 13.74 -14.11
N GLN A 24 -17.64 12.93 -13.12
CA GLN A 24 -17.70 11.48 -13.27
C GLN A 24 -18.98 11.11 -14.03
N LEU A 25 -18.85 10.58 -15.25
CA LEU A 25 -20.01 10.15 -16.04
C LEU A 25 -20.83 9.10 -15.29
N SER A 26 -22.15 9.23 -15.36
CA SER A 26 -23.08 8.22 -14.87
C SER A 26 -22.90 6.92 -15.64
N THR A 27 -22.85 5.80 -14.91
CA THR A 27 -22.81 4.45 -15.48
C THR A 27 -24.15 3.74 -15.32
N LYS A 28 -24.25 2.52 -15.86
CA LYS A 28 -25.36 1.58 -15.62
C LYS A 28 -24.79 0.28 -15.03
N PRO A 29 -25.56 -0.44 -14.20
CA PRO A 29 -25.14 -1.73 -13.68
C PRO A 29 -24.76 -2.72 -14.79
N LEU A 30 -23.66 -3.46 -14.59
CA LEU A 30 -23.20 -4.45 -15.56
C LEU A 30 -23.86 -5.80 -15.28
N LYS A 31 -24.64 -6.32 -16.23
CA LYS A 31 -25.23 -7.65 -16.14
C LYS A 31 -24.13 -8.71 -16.27
N LEU A 32 -23.97 -9.56 -15.25
CA LEU A 32 -22.97 -10.63 -15.21
C LEU A 32 -23.47 -11.92 -15.87
N THR A 33 -24.78 -12.13 -15.87
CA THR A 33 -25.45 -13.31 -16.45
C THR A 33 -26.11 -12.95 -17.78
N ASP A 34 -25.33 -12.46 -18.73
CA ASP A 34 -25.78 -12.05 -20.07
C ASP A 34 -25.92 -13.22 -21.08
N GLY A 35 -25.95 -14.45 -20.57
CA GLY A 35 -26.02 -15.68 -21.37
C GLY A 35 -24.66 -16.33 -21.61
N GLN A 36 -23.56 -15.57 -21.54
CA GLN A 36 -22.22 -16.13 -21.74
C GLN A 36 -21.54 -16.41 -20.39
N ASN A 37 -21.31 -17.69 -20.08
CA ASN A 37 -20.36 -18.07 -19.05
C ASN A 37 -18.96 -17.63 -19.51
N GLY A 38 -18.14 -17.10 -18.59
CA GLY A 38 -16.81 -16.63 -18.96
C GLY A 38 -16.23 -15.56 -18.06
N LEU A 39 -15.01 -15.13 -18.42
CA LEU A 39 -14.28 -14.09 -17.73
C LEU A 39 -14.80 -12.70 -18.15
N LYS A 40 -15.16 -11.88 -17.16
CA LYS A 40 -15.54 -10.49 -17.29
C LYS A 40 -14.47 -9.62 -16.64
N SER A 41 -14.02 -8.58 -17.35
CA SER A 41 -13.12 -7.55 -16.83
C SER A 41 -13.91 -6.25 -16.69
N ILE A 42 -14.04 -5.75 -15.47
CA ILE A 42 -14.94 -4.64 -15.13
C ILE A 42 -14.11 -3.46 -14.65
N PRO A 43 -14.24 -2.26 -15.24
CA PRO A 43 -13.52 -1.09 -14.78
C PRO A 43 -13.71 -0.84 -13.29
N TYR A 44 -12.62 -0.56 -12.59
CA TYR A 44 -12.57 -0.33 -11.16
C TYR A 44 -11.74 0.91 -10.86
N ARG A 45 -12.32 1.79 -10.05
CA ARG A 45 -11.65 2.96 -9.49
C ARG A 45 -11.72 2.90 -7.99
N ALA A 46 -10.58 2.68 -7.34
CA ALA A 46 -10.47 2.61 -5.88
C ALA A 46 -10.99 3.90 -5.21
N THR A 47 -10.71 5.07 -5.81
CA THR A 47 -11.22 6.37 -5.31
C THR A 47 -12.75 6.46 -5.31
N GLY A 48 -13.43 5.68 -6.15
CA GLY A 48 -14.89 5.57 -6.17
C GLY A 48 -15.48 4.97 -4.88
N GLN A 49 -14.70 4.21 -4.10
CA GLN A 49 -15.14 3.72 -2.79
C GLN A 49 -15.19 4.83 -1.73
N CYS A 50 -14.35 5.86 -1.87
CA CYS A 50 -14.19 6.90 -0.84
C CYS A 50 -14.96 8.19 -1.11
N MET A 51 -15.46 8.39 -2.33
CA MET A 51 -16.19 9.60 -2.68
C MET A 51 -17.69 9.43 -2.46
N THR A 52 -18.20 9.91 -1.33
CA THR A 52 -19.64 10.14 -1.17
C THR A 52 -20.07 11.24 -2.12
N LYS A 53 -20.99 10.97 -3.06
CA LYS A 53 -21.62 12.04 -3.85
C LYS A 53 -22.30 13.01 -2.89
N MET A 54 -21.84 14.27 -2.83
CA MET A 54 -22.32 15.32 -1.92
C MET A 54 -23.84 15.53 -1.92
N ASN A 55 -24.56 15.05 -2.93
CA ASN A 55 -25.99 15.29 -3.12
C ASN A 55 -26.88 14.02 -3.05
N ALA A 56 -26.33 12.84 -2.75
CA ALA A 56 -27.13 11.62 -2.61
C ALA A 56 -27.26 11.25 -1.13
N LYS A 57 -28.50 11.19 -0.60
CA LYS A 57 -28.78 10.72 0.78
C LYS A 57 -28.24 9.31 1.09
N HIS A 58 -27.89 8.53 0.06
CA HIS A 58 -27.23 7.22 0.17
C HIS A 58 -26.27 7.06 -1.03
N GLY A 59 -24.96 7.14 -0.81
CA GLY A 59 -23.98 6.83 -1.85
C GLY A 59 -24.05 5.34 -2.19
N LYS A 60 -24.13 4.98 -3.48
CA LYS A 60 -23.97 3.59 -3.92
C LYS A 60 -22.52 3.17 -3.74
N THR A 61 -22.29 1.93 -3.35
CA THR A 61 -20.96 1.32 -3.31
C THR A 61 -20.76 0.39 -4.49
N TYR A 62 -19.56 -0.16 -4.65
CA TYR A 62 -19.43 -1.36 -5.48
C TYR A 62 -20.21 -2.51 -4.84
N GLY A 63 -20.64 -3.47 -5.65
CA GLY A 63 -21.42 -4.58 -5.13
C GLY A 63 -21.85 -5.60 -6.16
N LEU A 64 -22.48 -6.67 -5.66
CA LEU A 64 -23.12 -7.72 -6.45
C LEU A 64 -24.60 -7.76 -6.09
N THR A 65 -25.47 -7.71 -7.08
CA THR A 65 -26.92 -7.87 -6.88
C THR A 65 -27.38 -9.15 -7.56
N PHE A 66 -28.22 -9.92 -6.87
CA PHE A 66 -28.77 -11.19 -7.35
C PHE A 66 -30.30 -11.09 -7.34
N ARG A 67 -30.93 -11.54 -8.43
CA ARG A 67 -32.39 -11.54 -8.55
C ARG A 67 -32.93 -12.81 -9.18
N LEU A 68 -34.03 -13.28 -8.62
CA LEU A 68 -34.97 -14.19 -9.25
C LEU A 68 -36.17 -13.39 -9.74
N HIS A 69 -36.81 -13.90 -10.78
CA HIS A 69 -38.03 -13.31 -11.32
C HIS A 69 -39.18 -13.40 -10.31
N SER A 70 -39.99 -12.35 -10.18
CA SER A 70 -41.10 -12.26 -9.19
C SER A 70 -42.14 -13.36 -9.33
N LYS A 71 -42.40 -13.83 -10.55
CA LYS A 71 -43.34 -14.94 -10.85
C LYS A 71 -42.77 -16.34 -10.59
N GLY A 72 -41.56 -16.44 -10.04
CA GLY A 72 -40.90 -17.72 -9.74
C GLY A 72 -39.62 -17.94 -10.52
N GLY A 73 -38.83 -18.90 -10.04
CA GLY A 73 -37.53 -19.26 -10.58
C GLY A 73 -36.76 -20.12 -9.58
N ASN A 74 -35.76 -20.84 -10.06
CA ASN A 74 -34.91 -21.67 -9.23
C ASN A 74 -33.45 -21.56 -9.68
N CYS A 75 -32.54 -22.03 -8.83
CA CYS A 75 -31.12 -22.01 -9.10
C CYS A 75 -30.48 -23.11 -8.28
N ASP A 76 -30.90 -24.34 -8.55
CA ASP A 76 -30.67 -25.48 -7.66
C ASP A 76 -29.20 -25.92 -7.70
N ASP A 77 -28.66 -25.95 -8.92
CA ASP A 77 -27.27 -26.29 -9.21
C ASP A 77 -26.33 -25.10 -8.93
N GLY A 78 -26.89 -23.88 -8.97
CA GLY A 78 -26.28 -22.64 -8.50
C GLY A 78 -25.70 -21.73 -9.58
N LEU A 79 -25.38 -20.51 -9.15
CA LEU A 79 -24.60 -19.50 -9.85
C LEU A 79 -23.28 -19.33 -9.09
N VAL A 80 -22.16 -19.49 -9.79
CA VAL A 80 -20.82 -19.35 -9.22
C VAL A 80 -20.11 -18.15 -9.84
N ILE A 81 -19.56 -17.29 -8.99
CA ILE A 81 -18.69 -16.17 -9.36
C ILE A 81 -17.30 -16.47 -8.81
N CYS A 82 -16.32 -16.69 -9.68
CA CYS A 82 -14.93 -16.86 -9.30
C CYS A 82 -14.15 -15.56 -9.48
N TYR A 83 -13.24 -15.25 -8.56
CA TYR A 83 -12.45 -14.02 -8.57
C TYR A 83 -11.05 -14.28 -7.99
N PRO A 84 -10.03 -13.48 -8.37
CA PRO A 84 -8.71 -13.58 -7.74
C PRO A 84 -8.79 -13.04 -6.30
N GLY A 85 -8.44 -13.86 -5.30
CA GLY A 85 -8.50 -13.45 -3.90
C GLY A 85 -7.37 -12.49 -3.54
N MET A 86 -7.72 -11.28 -3.10
CA MET A 86 -6.73 -10.24 -2.75
C MET A 86 -6.07 -10.44 -1.39
N LEU A 87 -6.63 -11.29 -0.51
CA LEU A 87 -6.10 -11.55 0.83
C LEU A 87 -5.14 -12.75 0.91
N ASN A 88 -4.59 -13.20 -0.22
CA ASN A 88 -3.66 -14.34 -0.26
C ASN A 88 -2.17 -13.92 -0.23
N ARG A 89 -1.31 -14.80 0.31
CA ARG A 89 0.16 -14.73 0.36
C ARG A 89 0.86 -14.53 -1.00
N HIS A 90 0.24 -14.98 -2.09
CA HIS A 90 0.84 -15.06 -3.43
C HIS A 90 0.15 -14.15 -4.46
N ALA A 91 -0.50 -13.07 -4.06
CA ALA A 91 -0.89 -12.02 -5.01
C ALA A 91 0.37 -11.29 -5.53
N ASP A 92 1.20 -11.97 -6.31
CA ASP A 92 2.50 -11.52 -6.82
C ASP A 92 2.37 -10.47 -7.94
N SER A 93 1.18 -9.89 -8.16
CA SER A 93 1.01 -8.86 -9.18
C SER A 93 1.56 -7.50 -8.77
N LEU A 94 1.96 -7.31 -7.50
CA LEU A 94 2.59 -6.09 -7.03
C LEU A 94 3.60 -6.44 -5.92
N ASN A 95 4.56 -5.56 -5.66
CA ASN A 95 5.55 -5.63 -4.57
C ASN A 95 4.93 -5.64 -3.13
N PHE A 96 3.74 -6.19 -2.96
CA PHE A 96 2.94 -6.24 -1.74
C PHE A 96 2.60 -7.71 -1.40
N LYS A 97 3.37 -8.31 -0.50
CA LYS A 97 2.99 -9.57 0.13
C LYS A 97 2.02 -9.30 1.28
N VAL A 98 0.79 -9.80 1.18
CA VAL A 98 -0.14 -9.85 2.32
C VAL A 98 0.55 -10.59 3.45
N LYS A 99 0.68 -9.98 4.63
CA LYS A 99 1.37 -10.60 5.76
C LYS A 99 0.53 -11.68 6.42
N GLY A 100 1.17 -12.65 7.08
CA GLY A 100 0.52 -13.79 7.76
C GLY A 100 -0.71 -13.47 8.61
N LEU A 101 -0.78 -12.28 9.21
CA LEU A 101 -1.93 -11.83 10.01
C LEU A 101 -3.14 -11.41 9.20
N PHE A 102 -2.94 -11.03 7.95
CA PHE A 102 -3.98 -10.64 6.98
C PHE A 102 -4.18 -11.71 5.91
N GLN A 103 -3.31 -12.72 5.90
CA GLN A 103 -3.42 -13.85 5.01
C GLN A 103 -4.65 -14.65 5.38
N ILE A 104 -5.50 -14.82 4.40
CA ILE A 104 -6.53 -15.84 4.42
C ILE A 104 -6.12 -16.82 3.34
N ASP A 105 -5.90 -18.06 3.75
CA ASP A 105 -5.70 -19.16 2.83
C ASP A 105 -7.04 -19.69 2.35
N ASN A 106 -6.99 -20.50 1.31
CA ASN A 106 -8.17 -21.25 0.91
C ASN A 106 -8.44 -22.32 1.97
N GLN A 107 -9.68 -22.43 2.45
CA GLN A 107 -10.04 -23.55 3.30
C GLN A 107 -10.00 -24.84 2.46
N GLN A 108 -9.25 -25.83 2.94
CA GLN A 108 -8.95 -27.06 2.20
C GLN A 108 -10.22 -27.82 1.76
N ASP A 109 -11.29 -27.73 2.56
CA ASP A 109 -12.56 -28.42 2.30
C ASP A 109 -13.66 -27.54 1.66
N ASN A 110 -13.33 -26.31 1.25
CA ASN A 110 -14.33 -25.43 0.65
C ASN A 110 -14.56 -25.80 -0.83
N LYS A 111 -15.71 -26.43 -1.10
CA LYS A 111 -16.11 -26.90 -2.44
C LYS A 111 -16.17 -25.77 -3.48
N VAL A 112 -16.50 -24.55 -3.09
CA VAL A 112 -16.58 -23.40 -4.01
C VAL A 112 -15.19 -23.02 -4.51
N ASN A 113 -14.20 -23.01 -3.62
CA ASN A 113 -12.82 -22.77 -3.98
C ASN A 113 -12.27 -23.87 -4.92
N GLN A 114 -12.51 -25.14 -4.60
CA GLN A 114 -12.09 -26.27 -5.43
C GLN A 114 -12.70 -26.20 -6.84
N TYR A 115 -14.00 -25.85 -6.92
CA TYR A 115 -14.69 -25.60 -8.18
C TYR A 115 -14.03 -24.47 -8.97
N CYS A 116 -13.81 -23.31 -8.36
CA CYS A 116 -13.19 -22.16 -9.04
C CYS A 116 -11.77 -22.47 -9.51
N SER A 117 -10.95 -23.07 -8.66
CA SER A 117 -9.57 -23.43 -9.00
C SER A 117 -9.52 -24.43 -10.17
N SER A 118 -10.32 -25.50 -10.12
CA SER A 118 -10.37 -26.50 -11.20
C SER A 118 -10.94 -25.96 -12.49
N LYS A 119 -11.95 -25.07 -12.42
CA LYS A 119 -12.54 -24.44 -13.61
C LYS A 119 -11.54 -23.51 -14.29
N MET A 120 -10.80 -22.71 -13.54
CA MET A 120 -9.83 -21.77 -14.12
C MET A 120 -8.66 -22.49 -14.78
N GLN A 121 -8.19 -23.59 -14.20
CA GLN A 121 -7.19 -24.46 -14.83
C GLN A 121 -7.66 -25.01 -16.18
N LYS A 122 -8.92 -25.44 -16.28
CA LYS A 122 -9.50 -25.96 -17.55
C LYS A 122 -9.60 -24.90 -18.65
N GLU A 123 -9.81 -23.63 -18.29
CA GLU A 123 -9.88 -22.52 -19.26
C GLU A 123 -8.49 -22.03 -19.72
N GLY A 124 -7.41 -22.76 -19.38
CA GLY A 124 -6.04 -22.37 -19.73
C GLY A 124 -5.55 -21.11 -18.99
N ILE A 125 -6.32 -20.59 -18.04
CA ILE A 125 -5.90 -19.54 -17.13
C ILE A 125 -4.99 -20.22 -16.12
N SER A 126 -3.70 -20.27 -16.47
CA SER A 126 -2.69 -20.91 -15.64
C SER A 126 -2.86 -20.48 -14.18
N ALA A 127 -2.75 -21.46 -13.27
CA ALA A 127 -2.58 -21.22 -11.85
C ALA A 127 -1.18 -20.62 -11.59
N GLY A 128 -0.84 -19.54 -12.31
CA GLY A 128 0.09 -18.56 -11.78
C GLY A 128 -0.39 -18.16 -10.37
N GLN A 129 0.49 -17.53 -9.62
CA GLN A 129 0.41 -17.24 -8.18
C GLN A 129 -0.95 -16.68 -7.66
N THR A 130 -1.86 -16.25 -8.54
CA THR A 130 -3.27 -15.93 -8.24
C THR A 130 -4.10 -17.11 -7.75
N HIS A 131 -4.43 -17.07 -6.46
CA HIS A 131 -5.37 -17.97 -5.81
C HIS A 131 -6.81 -17.55 -6.12
N TRP A 132 -7.50 -18.37 -6.91
CA TRP A 132 -8.90 -18.15 -7.24
C TRP A 132 -9.81 -18.53 -6.06
N ARG A 133 -10.76 -17.65 -5.77
CA ARG A 133 -11.83 -17.83 -4.79
C ARG A 133 -13.17 -17.73 -5.50
N GLY A 134 -14.26 -18.03 -4.80
CA GLY A 134 -15.58 -17.83 -5.36
C GLY A 134 -16.70 -17.66 -4.37
N ILE A 135 -17.82 -17.19 -4.91
CA ILE A 135 -19.13 -17.06 -4.28
C ILE A 135 -20.08 -17.98 -5.04
N LYS A 136 -20.76 -18.88 -4.34
CA LYS A 136 -21.83 -19.71 -4.89
C LYS A 136 -23.17 -19.27 -4.30
N VAL A 137 -24.13 -18.99 -5.17
CA VAL A 137 -25.51 -18.67 -4.80
C VAL A 137 -26.43 -19.71 -5.41
N TYR A 138 -27.32 -20.28 -4.61
CA TYR A 138 -28.22 -21.35 -5.07
C TYR A 138 -29.52 -21.36 -4.27
N THR A 139 -30.52 -22.06 -4.75
CA THR A 139 -31.78 -22.27 -4.02
C THR A 139 -31.98 -23.73 -3.67
N MET A 140 -32.47 -23.99 -2.47
CA MET A 140 -32.83 -25.34 -2.02
C MET A 140 -34.33 -25.45 -1.76
N PRO A 141 -34.98 -26.57 -2.12
CA PRO A 141 -36.35 -26.84 -1.70
C PRO A 141 -36.48 -26.80 -0.17
N ASN A 142 -37.51 -26.13 0.32
CA ASN A 142 -37.87 -26.07 1.74
C ASN A 142 -39.37 -26.36 1.88
N GLY A 143 -39.75 -27.64 1.75
CA GLY A 143 -41.14 -28.07 1.60
C GLY A 143 -41.57 -28.17 0.13
N THR A 144 -42.88 -28.18 -0.11
CA THR A 144 -43.47 -28.41 -1.46
C THR A 144 -43.43 -27.19 -2.38
N GLU A 145 -43.49 -25.97 -1.84
CA GLU A 145 -43.61 -24.75 -2.66
C GLU A 145 -42.56 -23.68 -2.35
N ASN A 146 -41.89 -23.75 -1.20
CA ASN A 146 -40.94 -22.71 -0.79
C ASN A 146 -39.52 -23.11 -1.16
N ARG A 147 -38.73 -22.14 -1.61
CA ARG A 147 -37.29 -22.31 -1.82
C ARG A 147 -36.51 -21.37 -0.91
N GLN A 148 -35.46 -21.90 -0.29
CA GLN A 148 -34.55 -21.12 0.52
C GLN A 148 -33.35 -20.68 -0.32
N THR A 149 -33.02 -19.38 -0.30
CA THR A 149 -31.85 -18.85 -0.99
C THR A 149 -30.62 -18.93 -0.09
N MET A 150 -29.55 -19.49 -0.65
CA MET A 150 -28.32 -19.85 0.05
C MET A 150 -27.12 -19.17 -0.59
N LEU A 151 -26.15 -18.77 0.23
CA LEU A 151 -24.86 -18.28 -0.22
C LEU A 151 -23.71 -18.99 0.50
N GLU A 152 -22.72 -19.41 -0.28
CA GLU A 152 -21.45 -19.94 0.19
C GLU A 152 -20.33 -19.11 -0.41
N ALA A 153 -19.32 -18.75 0.38
CA ALA A 153 -18.16 -18.01 -0.09
C ALA A 153 -16.88 -18.74 0.29
N SER A 154 -15.86 -18.67 -0.56
CA SER A 154 -14.57 -19.33 -0.29
C SER A 154 -13.82 -18.73 0.90
N ILE A 155 -14.11 -17.47 1.25
CA ILE A 155 -13.52 -16.75 2.37
C ILE A 155 -14.19 -17.07 3.72
N ALA A 156 -15.38 -17.68 3.72
CA ALA A 156 -16.15 -17.97 4.93
C ALA A 156 -16.49 -19.46 5.01
N SER A 157 -16.33 -20.07 6.18
CA SER A 157 -16.66 -21.50 6.40
C SER A 157 -18.16 -21.78 6.51
N ARG A 158 -18.99 -20.73 6.55
CA ARG A 158 -20.41 -20.82 6.87
C ARG A 158 -21.26 -20.67 5.61
N THR A 159 -22.37 -21.40 5.58
CA THR A 159 -23.43 -21.19 4.59
C THR A 159 -24.46 -20.19 5.13
N TYR A 160 -24.79 -19.19 4.33
CA TYR A 160 -25.68 -18.10 4.71
C TYR A 160 -27.07 -18.32 4.13
N LYS A 161 -28.07 -18.33 5.01
CA LYS A 161 -29.48 -18.57 4.67
C LYS A 161 -30.23 -17.24 4.67
N PHE A 162 -30.70 -16.79 3.51
CA PHE A 162 -31.40 -15.50 3.40
C PHE A 162 -32.90 -15.58 3.71
N GLY A 163 -33.43 -16.79 3.92
CA GLY A 163 -34.85 -17.03 4.16
C GLY A 163 -35.55 -17.65 2.93
N THR A 164 -36.85 -17.84 3.05
CA THR A 164 -37.70 -18.43 1.99
C THR A 164 -38.18 -17.37 1.02
N ASN A 165 -38.25 -17.73 -0.27
CA ASN A 165 -38.82 -16.90 -1.34
C ASN A 165 -38.15 -15.51 -1.47
N VAL A 166 -36.83 -15.48 -1.24
CA VAL A 166 -36.02 -14.28 -1.47
C VAL A 166 -35.85 -14.08 -2.97
N SER A 167 -36.59 -13.12 -3.52
CA SER A 167 -36.49 -12.73 -4.93
C SER A 167 -35.27 -11.85 -5.20
N GLN A 168 -34.77 -11.12 -4.21
CA GLN A 168 -33.60 -10.25 -4.39
C GLN A 168 -32.74 -10.16 -3.14
N PHE A 169 -31.42 -10.18 -3.34
CA PHE A 169 -30.47 -9.70 -2.35
C PHE A 169 -29.27 -9.02 -3.02
N SER A 170 -28.57 -8.18 -2.27
CA SER A 170 -27.40 -7.45 -2.72
C SER A 170 -26.28 -7.54 -1.69
N ILE A 171 -25.05 -7.71 -2.17
CA ILE A 171 -23.80 -7.66 -1.42
C ILE A 171 -23.16 -6.31 -1.76
N HIS A 172 -23.11 -5.42 -0.79
CA HIS A 172 -22.46 -4.11 -0.89
C HIS A 172 -21.03 -4.26 -0.41
N LEU A 173 -20.06 -4.06 -1.30
CA LEU A 173 -18.63 -4.18 -1.03
C LEU A 173 -18.10 -2.81 -0.53
N GLY A 174 -18.63 -2.38 0.61
CA GLY A 174 -18.41 -1.09 1.25
C GLY A 174 -19.66 -0.60 1.98
N GLY A 175 -19.47 0.24 3.01
CA GLY A 175 -20.58 0.82 3.81
C GLY A 175 -20.96 2.25 3.44
N ASN A 176 -22.08 2.72 3.98
CA ASN A 176 -22.44 4.14 3.99
C ASN A 176 -21.82 4.78 5.26
N GLY A 177 -20.91 5.75 5.13
CA GLY A 177 -20.27 6.43 6.28
C GLY A 177 -18.84 5.98 6.54
N THR A 178 -18.46 5.74 7.80
CA THR A 178 -17.05 5.52 8.24
C THR A 178 -16.52 4.10 8.00
N ASP A 179 -17.38 3.17 7.60
CA ASP A 179 -17.09 1.74 7.45
C ASP A 179 -17.00 1.32 5.97
N LEU A 180 -16.31 2.13 5.16
CA LEU A 180 -16.23 2.02 3.70
C LEU A 180 -15.64 0.70 3.16
N LEU A 181 -15.11 -0.14 4.03
CA LEU A 181 -14.29 -1.30 3.68
C LEU A 181 -14.98 -2.64 3.92
N PHE A 182 -16.11 -2.59 4.61
CA PHE A 182 -16.79 -3.79 5.05
C PHE A 182 -17.99 -4.10 4.20
N THR A 183 -18.25 -5.39 4.08
CA THR A 183 -19.35 -5.88 3.28
C THR A 183 -20.64 -5.82 4.08
N MET A 184 -21.66 -5.24 3.47
CA MET A 184 -23.03 -5.27 3.99
C MET A 184 -23.90 -6.07 3.03
N ILE A 185 -24.83 -6.86 3.56
CA ILE A 185 -25.79 -7.60 2.74
C ILE A 185 -27.18 -7.04 2.99
N THR A 186 -27.96 -6.87 1.93
CA THR A 186 -29.37 -6.49 2.02
C THR A 186 -30.24 -7.51 1.31
N VAL A 187 -31.31 -7.96 1.96
CA VAL A 187 -32.33 -8.86 1.40
C VAL A 187 -33.60 -8.05 1.19
N ASN A 188 -34.13 -8.02 -0.03
CA ASN A 188 -35.28 -7.18 -0.40
C ASN A 188 -35.15 -5.71 0.07
N GLY A 189 -33.94 -5.16 -0.04
CA GLY A 189 -33.62 -3.78 0.36
C GLY A 189 -33.41 -3.55 1.86
N LYS A 190 -33.60 -4.57 2.72
CA LYS A 190 -33.39 -4.46 4.17
C LYS A 190 -32.06 -5.09 4.58
N PRO A 191 -31.32 -4.51 5.55
CA PRO A 191 -30.08 -5.12 6.05
C PRO A 191 -30.30 -6.57 6.53
N PHE A 192 -29.45 -7.46 6.07
CA PHE A 192 -29.42 -8.85 6.51
C PHE A 192 -28.58 -8.94 7.78
N VAL A 193 -29.24 -9.10 8.92
CA VAL A 193 -28.58 -9.16 10.22
C VAL A 193 -28.03 -10.56 10.44
N THR A 194 -26.73 -10.63 10.69
CA THR A 194 -25.98 -11.86 10.96
C THR A 194 -25.00 -11.60 12.10
N ASN A 195 -24.40 -12.67 12.63
CA ASN A 195 -23.32 -12.58 13.62
C ASN A 195 -22.00 -12.02 13.06
N GLU A 196 -21.99 -11.51 11.82
CA GLU A 196 -20.83 -10.92 11.15
C GLU A 196 -20.30 -9.69 11.88
N PHE A 197 -21.20 -8.90 12.48
CA PHE A 197 -20.82 -7.74 13.30
C PHE A 197 -19.95 -8.15 14.49
N ASN A 198 -20.23 -9.30 15.13
CA ASN A 198 -19.43 -9.76 16.25
C ASN A 198 -18.06 -10.27 15.82
N LEU A 199 -17.94 -10.96 14.68
CA LEU A 199 -16.64 -11.37 14.12
C LEU A 199 -15.78 -10.14 13.78
N GLN A 200 -16.39 -9.15 13.12
CA GLN A 200 -15.75 -7.89 12.80
C GLN A 200 -15.33 -7.13 14.07
N LYS A 201 -16.21 -7.05 15.07
CA LYS A 201 -15.93 -6.37 16.35
C LYS A 201 -14.80 -7.07 17.11
N GLN A 202 -14.86 -8.39 17.26
CA GLN A 202 -13.81 -9.18 17.90
C GLN A 202 -12.47 -8.97 17.21
N PHE A 203 -12.46 -8.97 15.87
CA PHE A 203 -11.25 -8.69 15.11
C PHE A 203 -10.73 -7.30 15.42
N ARG A 204 -11.56 -6.25 15.38
CA ARG A 204 -11.13 -4.87 15.68
C ARG A 204 -10.59 -4.70 17.09
N GLU A 205 -11.21 -5.34 18.08
CA GLU A 205 -10.79 -5.29 19.47
C GLU A 205 -9.44 -6.00 19.69
N GLN A 206 -9.24 -7.15 19.03
CA GLN A 206 -8.01 -7.95 19.15
C GLN A 206 -6.95 -7.61 18.10
N PHE A 207 -7.27 -6.73 17.16
CA PHE A 207 -6.40 -6.35 16.06
C PHE A 207 -5.05 -5.81 16.57
N TRP A 208 -5.14 -4.89 17.53
CA TRP A 208 -3.97 -4.27 18.16
C TRP A 208 -3.18 -5.26 19.04
N ASN A 209 -3.83 -6.34 19.48
CA ASN A 209 -3.22 -7.46 20.19
C ASN A 209 -2.65 -8.52 19.25
N GLY A 210 -2.77 -8.33 17.93
CA GLY A 210 -2.16 -9.21 16.95
C GLY A 210 -3.02 -10.38 16.47
N ALA A 211 -4.34 -10.26 16.56
CA ALA A 211 -5.25 -11.26 16.02
C ALA A 211 -4.98 -11.56 14.54
N PHE A 212 -5.05 -12.84 14.17
CA PHE A 212 -5.00 -13.24 12.77
C PHE A 212 -6.38 -13.09 12.15
N MET A 213 -6.44 -12.41 11.01
CA MET A 213 -7.63 -12.20 10.20
C MET A 213 -8.31 -13.51 9.81
N ARG A 214 -7.53 -14.57 9.54
CA ARG A 214 -8.04 -15.92 9.26
C ARG A 214 -8.93 -16.48 10.37
N GLU A 215 -8.68 -16.11 11.63
CA GLU A 215 -9.45 -16.59 12.80
C GLU A 215 -10.80 -15.86 12.94
N HIS A 216 -10.98 -14.75 12.20
CA HIS A 216 -12.15 -13.87 12.30
C HIS A 216 -12.82 -13.70 10.93
N THR A 217 -12.58 -14.66 10.03
CA THR A 217 -13.07 -14.64 8.65
C THR A 217 -14.59 -14.75 8.57
N GLY A 218 -15.18 -13.92 7.72
CA GLY A 218 -16.61 -13.88 7.47
C GLY A 218 -16.95 -13.13 6.18
N LEU A 219 -18.23 -13.07 5.83
CA LEU A 219 -18.69 -12.28 4.69
C LEU A 219 -18.40 -10.79 4.84
N TRP A 220 -18.27 -10.26 6.06
CA TRP A 220 -17.90 -8.86 6.30
C TRP A 220 -16.61 -8.44 5.56
N MET A 221 -15.76 -9.41 5.22
CA MET A 221 -14.47 -9.24 4.56
C MET A 221 -14.51 -9.27 3.03
N LEU A 222 -15.64 -9.66 2.43
CA LEU A 222 -15.71 -10.01 1.01
C LEU A 222 -15.27 -8.84 0.10
N GLY A 223 -15.58 -7.60 0.47
CA GLY A 223 -15.12 -6.39 -0.22
C GLY A 223 -13.60 -6.26 -0.29
N LEU A 224 -12.89 -6.60 0.79
CA LEU A 224 -11.42 -6.58 0.85
C LEU A 224 -10.78 -7.67 -0.01
N ASP A 225 -11.51 -8.76 -0.26
CA ASP A 225 -11.01 -9.94 -0.98
C ASP A 225 -11.38 -9.92 -2.47
N VAL A 226 -12.54 -9.39 -2.83
CA VAL A 226 -13.05 -9.29 -4.21
C VAL A 226 -12.52 -8.05 -4.93
N LEU A 227 -12.46 -6.90 -4.24
CA LEU A 227 -12.08 -5.64 -4.89
C LEU A 227 -10.55 -5.52 -4.98
N PRO A 228 -10.01 -5.18 -6.16
CA PRO A 228 -8.56 -5.04 -6.34
C PRO A 228 -7.93 -3.95 -5.44
N LEU A 229 -6.65 -4.15 -5.12
CA LEU A 229 -5.80 -3.14 -4.49
C LEU A 229 -5.46 -1.99 -5.46
N MET A 230 -4.95 -0.87 -4.92
CA MET A 230 -4.51 0.29 -5.72
C MET A 230 -3.48 -0.13 -6.79
N GLY A 231 -3.73 0.29 -8.03
CA GLY A 231 -2.90 -0.03 -9.21
C GLY A 231 -3.60 -0.93 -10.24
N HIS A 232 -4.69 -1.59 -9.86
CA HIS A 232 -5.51 -2.35 -10.81
C HIS A 232 -6.70 -1.52 -11.29
N GLU A 233 -6.83 -1.42 -12.61
CA GLU A 233 -7.93 -0.69 -13.25
C GLU A 233 -9.19 -1.53 -13.43
N ASN A 234 -9.15 -2.83 -13.14
CA ASN A 234 -10.25 -3.75 -13.42
C ASN A 234 -10.47 -4.81 -12.33
N VAL A 235 -11.73 -5.09 -11.99
CA VAL A 235 -12.17 -6.30 -11.29
C VAL A 235 -12.32 -7.43 -12.32
N LYS A 236 -11.69 -8.57 -12.06
CA LYS A 236 -11.82 -9.78 -12.90
C LYS A 236 -12.75 -10.78 -12.24
N LEU A 237 -13.88 -11.08 -12.89
CA LEU A 237 -14.86 -12.05 -12.39
C LEU A 237 -15.11 -13.10 -13.47
N PHE A 238 -14.99 -14.38 -13.13
CA PHE A 238 -15.47 -15.46 -13.98
C PHE A 238 -16.86 -15.91 -13.52
N ILE A 239 -17.81 -15.94 -14.44
CA ILE A 239 -19.21 -16.24 -14.14
C ILE A 239 -19.55 -17.62 -14.73
N ALA A 240 -20.07 -18.51 -13.88
CA ALA A 240 -20.63 -19.79 -14.28
C ALA A 240 -22.06 -19.91 -13.76
N ARG A 241 -23.02 -19.91 -14.68
CA ARG A 241 -24.43 -20.16 -14.41
C ARG A 241 -24.82 -21.53 -14.96
N ASP A 242 -25.47 -22.34 -14.12
CA ASP A 242 -26.02 -23.63 -14.53
C ASP A 242 -27.26 -23.46 -15.42
N CYS A 243 -27.53 -24.47 -16.26
CA CYS A 243 -28.66 -24.54 -17.16
C CYS A 243 -30.02 -24.46 -16.47
N ASN A 244 -30.13 -24.96 -15.25
CA ASN A 244 -31.37 -24.88 -14.48
C ASN A 244 -31.48 -23.61 -13.62
N CYS A 245 -30.48 -22.72 -13.67
CA CYS A 245 -30.49 -21.50 -12.87
C CYS A 245 -31.09 -20.32 -13.63
N THR A 246 -32.22 -19.81 -13.13
CA THR A 246 -32.89 -18.59 -13.62
C THR A 246 -32.45 -17.34 -12.87
N MET A 247 -31.51 -17.46 -11.93
CA MET A 247 -31.01 -16.31 -11.19
C MET A 247 -30.14 -15.43 -12.09
N GLU A 248 -30.34 -14.13 -11.97
CA GLU A 248 -29.53 -13.13 -12.65
C GLU A 248 -28.65 -12.40 -11.65
N ALA A 249 -27.46 -11.99 -12.11
CA ALA A 249 -26.53 -11.21 -11.30
C ALA A 249 -26.04 -9.97 -12.03
N TRP A 250 -25.76 -8.92 -11.25
CA TRP A 250 -25.20 -7.66 -11.72
C TRP A 250 -24.05 -7.22 -10.83
N PHE A 251 -23.05 -6.59 -11.44
CA PHE A 251 -22.07 -5.79 -10.74
C PHE A 251 -22.52 -4.34 -10.73
N ILE A 252 -22.63 -3.75 -9.54
CA ILE A 252 -23.03 -2.36 -9.34
C ILE A 252 -21.81 -1.50 -9.02
N GLN A 253 -21.85 -0.24 -9.45
CA GLN A 253 -20.81 0.75 -9.25
C GLN A 253 -21.37 2.00 -8.54
N PRO A 254 -20.54 2.77 -7.81
CA PRO A 254 -20.95 4.03 -7.19
C PRO A 254 -21.53 5.07 -8.17
N THR A 255 -21.16 4.96 -9.44
CA THR A 255 -21.58 5.86 -10.53
C THR A 255 -22.91 5.47 -11.18
N ASP A 256 -23.52 4.35 -10.81
CA ASP A 256 -24.75 3.86 -11.46
C ASP A 256 -25.96 4.74 -11.15
N SER A 257 -26.58 5.33 -12.18
CA SER A 257 -27.79 6.17 -12.02
C SER A 257 -29.07 5.37 -11.82
N ILE A 258 -29.06 4.10 -12.20
CA ILE A 258 -30.24 3.22 -12.14
C ILE A 258 -29.90 1.97 -11.34
N ASP A 259 -30.90 1.41 -10.68
CA ASP A 259 -30.78 0.08 -10.12
C ASP A 259 -30.97 -0.96 -11.23
N PRO A 260 -30.45 -2.19 -11.04
CA PRO A 260 -30.78 -3.29 -11.93
C PRO A 260 -32.30 -3.37 -12.13
N LYS A 261 -32.75 -3.66 -13.34
CA LYS A 261 -34.17 -3.93 -13.62
C LYS A 261 -34.46 -5.40 -13.33
N GLU A 262 -35.72 -5.68 -12.99
CA GLU A 262 -36.17 -7.07 -12.93
C GLU A 262 -36.08 -7.72 -14.32
N PRO A 263 -35.67 -8.98 -14.42
CA PRO A 263 -35.76 -9.71 -15.69
C PRO A 263 -37.21 -9.73 -16.19
N GLU A 264 -37.40 -9.58 -17.50
CA GLU A 264 -38.74 -9.61 -18.10
C GLU A 264 -39.35 -11.02 -18.11
N LEU A 265 -38.49 -12.06 -18.19
CA LEU A 265 -38.85 -13.47 -18.11
C LEU A 265 -37.74 -14.30 -17.44
N PRO A 266 -38.07 -15.40 -16.73
CA PRO A 266 -37.06 -16.34 -16.22
C PRO A 266 -36.34 -16.99 -17.40
N THR A 267 -35.13 -16.53 -17.69
CA THR A 267 -34.29 -17.14 -18.74
C THR A 267 -33.28 -18.04 -18.06
N ALA A 268 -33.53 -19.34 -18.11
CA ALA A 268 -32.63 -20.34 -17.55
C ALA A 268 -31.37 -20.48 -18.42
N GLY A 269 -30.22 -20.67 -17.77
CA GLY A 269 -29.03 -21.24 -18.40
C GLY A 269 -28.05 -20.30 -19.08
N SER A 270 -26.94 -20.87 -19.53
CA SER A 270 -25.96 -20.24 -20.42
C SER A 270 -26.28 -20.59 -21.87
N ASN A 271 -25.78 -19.81 -22.83
CA ASN A 271 -25.89 -20.06 -24.27
C ASN A 271 -25.33 -21.43 -24.70
N ASN A 272 -24.55 -22.09 -23.83
CA ASN A 272 -24.00 -23.43 -24.05
C ASN A 272 -24.86 -24.55 -23.43
N CYS A 273 -26.03 -24.23 -22.90
CA CYS A 273 -26.95 -25.24 -22.40
C CYS A 273 -27.55 -26.00 -23.58
N PRO A 274 -27.62 -27.34 -23.53
CA PRO A 274 -28.31 -28.09 -24.56
C PRO A 274 -29.74 -27.55 -24.62
N THR A 275 -30.12 -26.98 -25.77
CA THR A 275 -31.53 -26.71 -26.06
C THR A 275 -32.26 -28.02 -25.83
N LYS A 276 -33.26 -28.03 -24.94
CA LYS A 276 -34.15 -29.19 -24.81
C LYS A 276 -34.74 -29.44 -26.19
N GLU A 277 -34.18 -30.39 -26.93
CA GLU A 277 -34.82 -30.95 -28.10
C GLU A 277 -36.12 -31.57 -27.61
N THR A 278 -37.23 -30.99 -28.06
CA THR A 278 -38.55 -31.57 -27.92
C THR A 278 -38.49 -32.97 -28.54
N ILE A 279 -38.68 -33.98 -27.70
CA ILE A 279 -38.63 -35.40 -28.07
C ILE A 279 -39.54 -35.65 -29.28
N GLN A 280 -38.95 -35.94 -30.43
CA GLN A 280 -39.57 -36.73 -31.48
C GLN A 280 -38.79 -38.03 -31.64
N THR A 281 -39.54 -39.12 -31.58
CA THR A 281 -39.11 -40.50 -31.46
C THR A 281 -38.56 -41.10 -32.76
N SER A 282 -37.48 -41.88 -32.60
CA SER A 282 -37.05 -43.08 -33.37
C SER A 282 -36.07 -42.87 -34.56
N PRO A 283 -35.34 -43.91 -35.02
CA PRO A 283 -34.19 -44.52 -34.35
C PRO A 283 -32.95 -44.74 -35.27
N ALA A 284 -31.79 -44.96 -34.63
CA ALA A 284 -30.56 -45.61 -35.11
C ALA A 284 -29.81 -45.04 -36.35
N ASN A 285 -28.54 -44.66 -36.15
CA ASN A 285 -27.41 -45.37 -36.78
C ASN A 285 -26.04 -44.96 -36.21
N LEU A 286 -25.18 -45.96 -36.09
CA LEU A 286 -23.74 -45.91 -35.78
C LEU A 286 -22.92 -45.34 -36.96
N ILE A 287 -21.61 -45.17 -36.71
CA ILE A 287 -20.48 -44.80 -37.59
C ILE A 287 -20.17 -43.30 -37.43
N GLY A 288 -18.99 -42.82 -37.02
CA GLY A 288 -17.63 -43.34 -37.07
C GLY A 288 -16.76 -42.32 -37.82
N PHE A 289 -15.52 -42.13 -37.34
CA PHE A 289 -14.35 -41.50 -38.00
C PHE A 289 -13.96 -40.02 -37.70
N THR A 290 -12.80 -39.98 -37.01
CA THR A 290 -11.55 -39.22 -37.27
C THR A 290 -11.35 -37.77 -36.86
N GLN A 291 -10.33 -37.61 -36.02
CA GLN A 291 -9.51 -36.42 -35.80
C GLN A 291 -8.79 -35.96 -37.08
N PRO A 292 -8.42 -34.68 -37.13
CA PRO A 292 -7.12 -34.27 -37.64
C PRO A 292 -6.25 -33.69 -36.52
N THR A 293 -5.06 -34.28 -36.41
CA THR A 293 -3.85 -33.67 -35.87
C THR A 293 -3.42 -32.51 -36.75
N ASP A 294 -3.06 -31.37 -36.17
CA ASP A 294 -2.08 -30.46 -36.77
C ASP A 294 -1.26 -29.75 -35.70
N SER A 295 0.05 -29.99 -35.80
CA SER A 295 1.17 -29.39 -35.07
C SER A 295 1.62 -28.12 -35.76
N ILE A 296 1.78 -27.01 -35.05
CA ILE A 296 2.58 -25.86 -35.52
C ILE A 296 3.41 -25.26 -34.37
N ASP A 297 4.66 -24.97 -34.75
CA ASP A 297 5.85 -24.59 -34.00
C ASP A 297 5.77 -23.42 -33.03
N THR A 298 6.55 -23.59 -31.96
CA THR A 298 7.01 -22.59 -31.00
C THR A 298 8.03 -21.61 -31.61
N LYS A 299 7.79 -20.30 -31.47
CA LYS A 299 8.83 -19.27 -31.45
C LYS A 299 8.57 -18.26 -30.34
N GLU A 300 9.55 -18.20 -29.44
CA GLU A 300 9.68 -17.29 -28.30
C GLU A 300 10.36 -15.99 -28.77
N PRO A 301 9.93 -14.80 -28.30
CA PRO A 301 10.75 -13.60 -28.36
C PRO A 301 11.19 -13.12 -26.96
N GLU A 302 12.47 -12.79 -26.89
CA GLU A 302 13.23 -12.31 -25.74
C GLU A 302 12.77 -10.94 -25.20
N LEU A 303 12.99 -10.77 -23.89
CA LEU A 303 12.68 -9.60 -23.08
C LEU A 303 13.82 -8.55 -23.16
N PRO A 304 13.56 -7.24 -23.33
CA PRO A 304 14.59 -6.23 -23.17
C PRO A 304 14.73 -5.78 -21.70
N THR A 305 15.97 -5.86 -21.20
CA THR A 305 16.47 -5.30 -19.94
C THR A 305 16.41 -3.77 -19.93
N ALA A 306 15.71 -3.17 -18.97
CA ALA A 306 15.75 -1.73 -18.70
C ALA A 306 16.76 -1.40 -17.58
N GLY A 307 17.70 -0.51 -17.90
CA GLY A 307 18.80 -0.08 -17.04
C GLY A 307 18.36 0.83 -15.88
N SER A 308 19.04 0.66 -14.75
CA SER A 308 18.97 1.52 -13.57
C SER A 308 19.87 2.74 -13.78
N ASN A 309 19.27 3.93 -13.87
CA ASN A 309 20.00 5.20 -13.86
C ASN A 309 20.09 5.69 -12.41
N ASN A 310 21.25 5.48 -11.78
CA ASN A 310 21.58 6.09 -10.50
C ASN A 310 22.18 7.49 -10.74
N SER A 311 21.55 8.53 -10.22
CA SER A 311 22.13 9.87 -10.15
C SER A 311 22.89 10.03 -8.83
N SER A 312 24.21 10.23 -8.92
CA SER A 312 25.09 10.57 -7.80
C SER A 312 25.43 12.06 -7.85
N ILE A 313 25.17 12.78 -6.76
CA ILE A 313 25.65 14.16 -6.55
C ILE A 313 27.02 14.06 -5.88
N GLU A 314 28.05 14.48 -6.60
CA GLU A 314 29.45 14.48 -6.17
C GLU A 314 29.77 15.82 -5.50
N PHE A 315 30.21 15.80 -4.23
CA PHE A 315 30.71 16.97 -3.53
C PHE A 315 32.23 16.84 -3.44
N ASP A 316 32.93 17.64 -4.24
CA ASP A 316 34.38 17.57 -4.33
C ASP A 316 35.07 18.46 -3.29
N LYS A 317 36.23 17.98 -2.79
CA LYS A 317 37.01 18.61 -1.70
C LYS A 317 37.80 19.83 -2.19
N THR A 318 37.90 20.84 -1.33
CA THR A 318 38.70 22.06 -1.49
C THR A 318 40.21 21.82 -1.55
N SER A 319 40.90 22.62 -2.36
CA SER A 319 42.32 22.99 -2.18
C SER A 319 42.57 24.46 -2.54
N GLU A 320 43.44 25.10 -1.77
CA GLU A 320 43.84 26.52 -1.79
C GLU A 320 44.51 26.99 -3.08
N SER A 321 44.28 28.25 -3.48
CA SER A 321 45.34 29.27 -3.65
C SER A 321 44.77 30.66 -3.99
N THR A 322 45.20 31.65 -3.21
CA THR A 322 45.24 33.11 -3.36
C THR A 322 44.88 33.77 -4.71
N SER A 323 43.98 34.75 -4.69
CA SER A 323 44.18 36.05 -5.34
C SER A 323 43.24 37.14 -4.80
N GLU A 324 43.76 38.37 -4.80
CA GLU A 324 43.38 39.60 -4.10
C GLU A 324 41.94 40.12 -4.22
N ALA A 325 41.60 40.88 -3.17
CA ALA A 325 40.32 41.44 -2.84
C ALA A 325 39.87 42.62 -3.72
N THR A 326 38.56 42.68 -3.98
CA THR A 326 37.82 43.93 -4.18
C THR A 326 36.67 43.98 -3.19
N THR A 327 36.91 44.58 -2.03
CA THR A 327 35.93 44.84 -0.97
C THR A 327 34.91 45.89 -1.40
N ASN A 328 33.68 45.46 -1.68
CA ASN A 328 32.51 46.33 -1.59
C ASN A 328 31.93 46.23 -0.17
N LYS A 329 32.00 47.35 0.55
CA LYS A 329 31.43 47.52 1.89
C LYS A 329 29.90 47.49 1.83
N ASN A 330 29.32 46.35 2.20
CA ASN A 330 28.08 46.19 2.99
C ASN A 330 27.95 44.71 3.43
N ASP A 331 29.07 44.11 3.84
CA ASP A 331 29.17 42.68 4.08
C ASP A 331 28.67 42.35 5.49
N VAL A 332 27.39 41.98 5.61
CA VAL A 332 26.88 41.28 6.78
C VAL A 332 27.58 39.92 6.76
N SER A 333 28.71 39.81 7.47
CA SER A 333 29.54 38.60 7.56
C SER A 333 28.68 37.34 7.47
N ASP A 334 28.97 36.45 6.52
CA ASP A 334 28.27 35.16 6.33
C ASP A 334 28.43 34.22 7.54
N GLU A 335 29.37 34.56 8.42
CA GLU A 335 29.71 33.79 9.58
C GLU A 335 28.95 34.23 10.82
N CYS A 336 28.77 33.29 11.73
CA CYS A 336 28.43 33.59 13.10
C CYS A 336 29.51 32.99 14.00
N PHE A 337 30.27 33.85 14.71
CA PHE A 337 31.37 33.43 15.58
C PHE A 337 32.40 32.49 14.91
N GLY A 338 32.71 32.74 13.63
CA GLY A 338 33.66 31.93 12.84
C GLY A 338 33.05 30.68 12.19
N GLU A 339 31.75 30.43 12.35
CA GLU A 339 31.05 29.34 11.68
C GLU A 339 30.34 29.86 10.42
N ASN A 340 30.53 29.21 9.28
CA ASN A 340 29.76 29.52 8.07
C ASN A 340 28.28 29.12 8.24
N MET A 341 27.39 30.11 8.16
CA MET A 341 25.93 29.96 8.28
C MET A 341 25.20 30.24 6.96
N VAL A 342 25.90 30.18 5.83
CA VAL A 342 25.35 30.33 4.48
C VAL A 342 25.63 29.07 3.66
N TYR A 343 24.55 28.42 3.21
CA TYR A 343 24.67 27.32 2.25
C TYR A 343 25.14 27.86 0.90
N SER A 344 26.12 27.20 0.30
CA SER A 344 26.68 27.56 -1.00
C SER A 344 26.76 26.33 -1.89
N LEU A 345 26.25 26.45 -3.11
CA LEU A 345 26.29 25.41 -4.13
C LEU A 345 27.22 25.84 -5.27
N LYS A 346 28.22 25.02 -5.59
CA LYS A 346 29.05 25.21 -6.78
C LYS A 346 28.45 24.43 -7.95
N MET A 347 28.09 25.14 -9.01
CA MET A 347 27.55 24.59 -10.25
C MET A 347 28.66 24.01 -11.14
N ASN A 348 28.30 23.19 -12.12
CA ASN A 348 29.25 22.60 -13.07
C ASN A 348 30.05 23.65 -13.87
N ASP A 349 29.46 24.83 -14.10
CA ASP A 349 30.11 25.98 -14.73
C ASP A 349 30.90 26.86 -13.74
N SER A 350 31.19 26.33 -12.54
CA SER A 350 31.89 27.00 -11.45
C SER A 350 31.18 28.21 -10.84
N ARG A 351 29.95 28.55 -11.26
CA ARG A 351 29.15 29.56 -10.55
C ARG A 351 28.85 29.08 -9.14
N ILE A 352 28.92 30.00 -8.18
CA ILE A 352 28.55 29.74 -6.79
C ILE A 352 27.21 30.41 -6.52
N ILE A 353 26.20 29.61 -6.20
CA ILE A 353 24.89 30.09 -5.76
C ILE A 353 24.89 30.08 -4.24
N ARG A 354 24.59 31.23 -3.63
CA ARG A 354 24.58 31.42 -2.17
C ARG A 354 23.15 31.58 -1.68
N GLY A 355 22.84 30.90 -0.58
CA GLY A 355 21.58 31.09 0.12
C GLY A 355 21.62 32.30 1.05
N LYS A 356 20.47 32.55 1.68
CA LYS A 356 20.31 33.46 2.80
C LYS A 356 21.00 32.89 4.03
N LYS A 357 21.59 33.78 4.84
CA LYS A 357 22.22 33.43 6.11
C LYS A 357 21.19 32.93 7.12
N PHE A 358 21.45 31.77 7.71
CA PHE A 358 20.68 31.24 8.84
C PHE A 358 20.90 32.07 10.11
N ASN A 359 19.90 32.10 10.99
CA ASN A 359 19.99 32.89 12.23
C ASN A 359 21.12 32.37 13.13
N CYS A 360 22.00 33.26 13.57
CA CYS A 360 23.10 32.93 14.50
C CYS A 360 22.60 32.35 15.83
N SER A 361 21.33 32.57 16.20
CA SER A 361 20.71 31.97 17.39
C SER A 361 20.64 30.44 17.34
N PHE A 362 20.93 29.81 16.19
CA PHE A 362 20.92 28.36 16.05
C PHE A 362 22.27 27.66 16.20
N ILE A 363 23.37 28.41 16.39
CA ILE A 363 24.71 27.81 16.53
C ILE A 363 24.79 26.80 17.67
N TRP A 364 24.12 27.05 18.79
CA TRP A 364 24.14 26.13 19.92
C TRP A 364 23.56 24.75 19.55
N LEU A 365 22.65 24.67 18.57
CA LEU A 365 22.08 23.43 18.05
C LEU A 365 23.13 22.64 17.24
N LEU A 366 23.88 23.35 16.37
CA LEU A 366 24.99 22.75 15.63
C LEU A 366 26.13 22.30 16.56
N GLU A 367 26.44 23.11 17.58
CA GLU A 367 27.43 22.75 18.60
C GLU A 367 27.03 21.46 19.32
N ARG A 368 25.76 21.39 19.74
CA ARG A 368 25.20 20.23 20.45
C ARG A 368 25.38 18.94 19.66
N TYR A 369 25.08 18.94 18.37
CA TYR A 369 25.17 17.76 17.51
C TYR A 369 26.54 17.59 16.84
N LYS A 370 27.53 18.41 17.21
CA LYS A 370 28.88 18.42 16.62
C LYS A 370 28.86 18.60 15.10
N LEU A 371 28.01 19.50 14.64
CA LEU A 371 27.82 19.87 13.24
C LEU A 371 28.52 21.19 12.87
N LEU A 372 29.23 21.84 13.81
CA LEU A 372 30.11 22.96 13.48
C LEU A 372 31.37 22.51 12.70
N ASP A 373 31.98 23.42 11.94
CA ASP A 373 33.14 23.14 11.09
C ASP A 373 34.38 22.72 11.90
N LYS A 374 34.49 23.16 13.16
CA LYS A 374 35.54 22.67 14.09
C LYS A 374 35.47 21.15 14.37
N TYR A 375 34.35 20.50 14.04
CA TYR A 375 34.15 19.06 14.17
C TYR A 375 34.31 18.31 12.83
N ALA A 376 34.93 18.93 11.82
CA ALA A 376 35.18 18.32 10.53
C ALA A 376 35.84 16.93 10.63
N ILE A 377 35.33 15.97 9.85
CA ILE A 377 35.78 14.59 9.86
C ILE A 377 36.87 14.39 8.80
N ASN A 378 38.11 14.54 9.23
CA ASN A 378 39.28 14.45 8.33
C ASN A 378 39.79 13.01 8.11
N LYS A 379 39.22 12.02 8.79
CA LYS A 379 39.62 10.61 8.71
C LYS A 379 38.59 9.77 7.95
N THR A 380 39.07 8.79 7.19
CA THR A 380 38.21 7.77 6.59
C THR A 380 37.75 6.80 7.67
N ILE A 381 36.45 6.70 7.87
CA ILE A 381 35.82 5.73 8.77
C ILE A 381 35.40 4.52 7.91
N LYS A 382 35.55 3.30 8.44
CA LYS A 382 35.12 2.09 7.73
C LYS A 382 33.62 1.90 7.88
N VAL A 383 32.94 1.57 6.79
CA VAL A 383 31.53 1.17 6.78
C VAL A 383 31.36 -0.07 7.63
N LYS A 384 30.32 -0.05 8.46
CA LYS A 384 29.98 -1.15 9.36
C LYS A 384 28.82 -1.94 8.78
N SER A 385 28.79 -3.23 9.10
CA SER A 385 27.73 -4.15 8.67
C SER A 385 26.88 -4.58 9.85
N PRO A 386 25.66 -5.10 9.61
CA PRO A 386 24.83 -5.65 10.67
C PRO A 386 25.59 -6.63 11.58
N GLY A 387 25.41 -6.49 12.89
CA GLY A 387 26.13 -7.20 13.95
C GLY A 387 27.35 -6.47 14.51
N ASP A 388 27.90 -5.45 13.83
CA ASP A 388 28.98 -4.62 14.37
C ASP A 388 28.43 -3.63 15.43
N PRO A 389 29.10 -3.44 16.59
CA PRO A 389 28.64 -2.51 17.63
C PRO A 389 28.51 -1.04 17.19
N LYS A 390 29.18 -0.64 16.10
CA LYS A 390 29.12 0.69 15.48
C LYS A 390 28.15 0.76 14.29
N PHE A 391 27.38 -0.31 14.03
CA PHE A 391 26.24 -0.34 13.12
C PHE A 391 24.93 -0.35 13.91
N VAL A 392 23.98 0.54 13.57
CA VAL A 392 22.71 0.65 14.30
C VAL A 392 21.51 0.86 13.39
N PHE A 393 20.40 0.18 13.71
CA PHE A 393 19.08 0.52 13.20
C PHE A 393 18.41 1.53 14.12
N VAL A 394 17.82 2.57 13.55
CA VAL A 394 17.21 3.68 14.30
C VAL A 394 15.79 3.90 13.84
N THR A 395 14.87 4.09 14.79
CA THR A 395 13.46 4.38 14.51
C THR A 395 12.87 5.27 15.61
N ALA A 396 11.64 5.71 15.45
CA ALA A 396 10.89 6.41 16.49
C ALA A 396 9.39 6.13 16.38
N ALA A 397 8.67 6.22 17.50
CA ALA A 397 7.24 5.98 17.56
C ALA A 397 6.54 6.83 18.63
N ASP A 398 5.32 7.22 18.33
CA ASP A 398 4.30 7.58 19.33
C ASP A 398 3.35 6.37 19.54
N ASP A 399 2.36 6.54 20.41
CA ASP A 399 1.29 5.58 20.69
C ASP A 399 0.49 5.16 19.45
N LYS A 400 0.25 6.09 18.52
CA LYS A 400 -0.43 5.79 17.26
C LYS A 400 0.39 4.84 16.39
N PHE A 401 1.72 5.00 16.38
CA PHE A 401 2.63 4.18 15.58
C PHE A 401 3.24 2.99 16.34
N TYR A 402 2.97 2.84 17.64
CA TYR A 402 3.48 1.72 18.45
C TYR A 402 3.20 0.34 17.85
N PRO A 403 2.01 0.04 17.30
CA PRO A 403 1.75 -1.25 16.66
C PRO A 403 2.67 -1.52 15.46
N SER A 404 2.90 -0.52 14.62
CA SER A 404 3.85 -0.57 13.50
C SER A 404 5.31 -0.62 13.96
N PHE A 405 5.62 -0.06 15.12
CA PHE A 405 6.93 -0.19 15.74
C PHE A 405 7.20 -1.64 16.18
N ARG A 406 6.28 -2.28 16.92
CA ARG A 406 6.41 -3.69 17.34
C ARG A 406 6.67 -4.62 16.16
N VAL A 407 5.94 -4.36 15.09
CA VAL A 407 6.06 -4.96 13.77
C VAL A 407 7.48 -4.91 13.21
N LEU A 408 8.06 -3.71 13.20
CA LEU A 408 9.37 -3.42 12.66
C LEU A 408 10.44 -4.12 13.51
N ILE A 409 10.35 -3.99 14.84
CA ILE A 409 11.32 -4.60 15.75
C ILE A 409 11.33 -6.12 15.60
N ALA A 410 10.17 -6.77 15.59
CA ALA A 410 10.08 -8.21 15.35
C ALA A 410 10.73 -8.59 14.01
N ASN A 411 10.48 -7.82 12.95
CA ASN A 411 11.07 -8.11 11.64
C ASN A 411 12.59 -7.90 11.58
N ILE A 412 13.12 -6.86 12.26
CA ILE A 412 14.57 -6.67 12.39
C ILE A 412 15.17 -7.86 13.13
N LYS A 413 14.56 -8.30 14.24
CA LYS A 413 15.06 -9.44 15.02
C LYS A 413 14.98 -10.76 14.26
N GLU A 414 13.93 -10.99 13.47
CA GLU A 414 13.80 -12.16 12.58
C GLU A 414 14.91 -12.21 11.52
N ASN A 415 15.30 -11.07 10.94
CA ASN A 415 16.28 -11.04 9.83
C ASN A 415 17.73 -10.89 10.31
N PHE A 416 17.98 -10.10 11.36
CA PHE A 416 19.32 -9.72 11.81
C PHE A 416 19.70 -10.29 13.18
N GLY A 417 18.77 -10.97 13.86
CA GLY A 417 19.01 -11.63 15.15
C GLY A 417 19.11 -10.67 16.35
N CYS A 418 19.26 -11.26 17.53
CA CYS A 418 19.32 -10.51 18.79
C CYS A 418 20.59 -9.68 18.96
N ASN A 419 21.71 -10.06 18.32
CA ASN A 419 22.99 -9.34 18.44
C ASN A 419 22.94 -7.94 17.80
N GLN A 420 21.99 -7.69 16.90
CA GLN A 420 21.86 -6.41 16.23
C GLN A 420 21.27 -5.34 17.16
N LYS A 421 22.03 -4.25 17.37
CA LYS A 421 21.59 -3.07 18.12
C LYS A 421 20.51 -2.30 17.37
N ILE A 422 19.48 -1.89 18.11
CA ILE A 422 18.42 -1.00 17.66
C ILE A 422 18.29 0.15 18.66
N ILE A 423 18.16 1.38 18.18
CA ILE A 423 17.77 2.52 19.00
C ILE A 423 16.38 2.97 18.56
N ALA A 424 15.47 3.12 19.52
CA ALA A 424 14.12 3.60 19.27
C ALA A 424 13.81 4.80 20.15
N TYR A 425 13.28 5.87 19.55
CA TYR A 425 12.89 7.07 20.27
C TYR A 425 11.38 7.10 20.53
N ASP A 426 10.99 7.43 21.76
CA ASP A 426 9.63 7.82 22.12
C ASP A 426 9.37 9.25 21.69
N LEU A 427 8.30 9.47 20.94
CA LEU A 427 7.81 10.78 20.54
C LEU A 427 6.80 11.38 21.54
N GLY A 428 6.71 10.81 22.74
CA GLY A 428 6.13 11.45 23.94
C GLY A 428 4.90 10.76 24.53
N THR A 429 4.50 9.59 24.01
CA THR A 429 3.27 8.90 24.45
C THR A 429 3.45 7.42 24.75
N VAL A 430 4.46 6.75 24.20
CA VAL A 430 4.62 5.30 24.38
C VAL A 430 5.04 4.96 25.81
N ALA A 431 5.99 5.71 26.39
CA ALA A 431 6.50 5.47 27.73
C ALA A 431 5.46 5.69 28.84
N LYS A 432 4.31 6.29 28.53
CA LYS A 432 3.19 6.43 29.46
C LYS A 432 2.42 5.13 29.66
N ASN A 433 2.59 4.15 28.78
CA ASN A 433 1.94 2.85 28.88
C ASN A 433 2.90 1.80 29.49
N GLU A 434 2.62 1.38 30.71
CA GLU A 434 3.46 0.43 31.45
C GLU A 434 3.56 -0.95 30.78
N GLU A 435 2.49 -1.44 30.14
CA GLU A 435 2.50 -2.74 29.46
C GLU A 435 3.41 -2.71 28.24
N TRP A 436 3.35 -1.62 27.47
CA TRP A 436 4.22 -1.41 26.31
C TRP A 436 5.68 -1.28 26.71
N MET A 437 5.96 -0.63 27.84
CA MET A 437 7.31 -0.54 28.37
C MET A 437 7.84 -1.88 28.89
N LYS A 438 6.99 -2.72 29.51
CA LYS A 438 7.37 -4.10 29.85
C LYS A 438 7.74 -4.90 28.61
N GLU A 439 6.97 -4.77 27.54
CA GLU A 439 7.29 -5.42 26.26
C GLU A 439 8.61 -4.89 25.69
N ILE A 440 8.77 -3.56 25.55
CA ILE A 440 10.00 -2.93 25.03
C ILE A 440 11.23 -3.39 25.81
N ASN A 441 11.17 -3.35 27.14
CA ASN A 441 12.29 -3.70 28.02
C ASN A 441 12.67 -5.19 27.95
N SER A 442 11.79 -6.05 27.46
CA SER A 442 12.08 -7.48 27.26
C SER A 442 12.86 -7.77 25.97
N ILE A 443 13.00 -6.78 25.07
CA ILE A 443 13.59 -6.98 23.75
C ILE A 443 15.11 -6.87 23.82
N CYS A 444 15.81 -7.93 23.39
CA CYS A 444 17.27 -8.00 23.32
C CYS A 444 17.87 -6.85 22.49
N ASN A 445 18.93 -6.20 22.99
CA ASN A 445 19.68 -5.14 22.29
C ASN A 445 18.81 -4.06 21.62
N LEU A 446 17.68 -3.73 22.25
CA LEU A 446 16.88 -2.55 21.95
C LEU A 446 17.16 -1.50 23.02
N GLU A 447 17.59 -0.33 22.59
CA GLU A 447 17.76 0.83 23.46
C GLU A 447 16.60 1.80 23.22
N TRP A 448 15.83 2.06 24.28
CA TRP A 448 14.71 2.99 24.24
C TRP A 448 15.13 4.36 24.77
N ARG A 449 14.94 5.41 23.96
CA ARG A 449 15.29 6.81 24.29
C ARG A 449 14.04 7.67 24.28
N ILE A 450 14.02 8.73 25.09
CA ILE A 450 12.95 9.74 25.04
C ILE A 450 13.44 10.89 24.18
N PHE A 451 12.66 11.29 23.17
CA PHE A 451 12.98 12.47 22.40
C PHE A 451 12.62 13.74 23.19
N ASP A 452 13.63 14.53 23.55
CA ASP A 452 13.44 15.71 24.38
C ASP A 452 13.01 16.95 23.57
N PHE A 453 11.69 17.13 23.43
CA PHE A 453 11.09 18.29 22.79
C PHE A 453 11.30 19.61 23.56
N THR A 454 11.73 19.58 24.83
CA THR A 454 11.96 20.82 25.61
C THR A 454 13.17 21.58 25.09
N GLN A 455 14.09 20.87 24.46
CA GLN A 455 15.34 21.41 23.94
C GLN A 455 15.21 21.93 22.50
N MET A 456 14.00 21.93 21.93
CA MET A 456 13.74 22.39 20.57
C MET A 456 13.13 23.78 20.60
N VAL A 457 13.79 24.73 19.93
CA VAL A 457 13.42 26.17 19.92
C VAL A 457 12.09 26.43 19.22
N GLU A 458 11.65 25.53 18.34
CA GLU A 458 10.48 25.75 17.52
C GLU A 458 9.32 24.80 17.82
N GLY A 459 8.11 25.37 17.90
CA GLY A 459 6.86 24.58 17.93
C GLY A 459 6.68 23.68 16.70
N ARG A 460 7.38 23.97 15.59
CA ARG A 460 7.37 23.15 14.37
C ARG A 460 7.91 21.73 14.59
N VAL A 461 8.94 21.57 15.43
CA VAL A 461 9.51 20.25 15.77
C VAL A 461 8.55 19.44 16.65
N ARG A 462 7.78 20.12 17.50
CA ARG A 462 6.75 19.50 18.37
C ARG A 462 5.54 19.00 17.59
N ASN A 463 5.26 19.60 16.42
CA ASN A 463 4.23 19.08 15.53
C ASN A 463 4.77 17.85 14.79
N LEU A 464 4.45 16.66 15.29
CA LEU A 464 4.92 15.40 14.70
C LEU A 464 4.59 15.23 13.21
N LYS A 465 3.58 15.94 12.69
CA LYS A 465 3.19 15.91 11.26
C LYS A 465 4.18 16.61 10.34
N THR A 466 5.06 17.46 10.85
CA THR A 466 6.12 18.09 10.05
C THR A 466 7.29 17.14 9.81
N TYR A 467 7.40 16.08 10.62
CA TYR A 467 8.51 15.12 10.63
C TYR A 467 9.91 15.73 10.83
N ALA A 468 10.01 17.03 11.16
CA ALA A 468 11.28 17.73 11.35
C ALA A 468 12.13 17.10 12.47
N TRP A 469 11.49 16.47 13.46
CA TRP A 469 12.14 15.75 14.55
C TRP A 469 13.03 14.58 14.08
N LYS A 470 12.81 14.00 12.88
CA LYS A 470 13.60 12.87 12.37
C LYS A 470 15.08 13.22 12.22
N LEU A 471 15.36 14.44 11.75
CA LEU A 471 16.73 14.89 11.51
C LEU A 471 17.52 15.02 12.80
N PHE A 472 16.89 15.54 13.87
CA PHE A 472 17.51 15.59 15.20
C PHE A 472 17.80 14.22 15.78
N VAL A 473 16.90 13.23 15.57
CA VAL A 473 17.18 11.85 15.96
C VAL A 473 18.39 11.31 15.20
N ILE A 474 18.46 11.54 13.89
CA ILE A 474 19.57 11.11 13.04
C ILE A 474 20.87 11.81 13.47
N ALA A 475 20.85 13.10 13.77
CA ALA A 475 22.00 13.87 14.24
C ALA A 475 22.53 13.35 15.59
N ASP A 476 21.63 13.02 16.52
CA ASP A 476 21.97 12.45 17.82
C ASP A 476 22.74 11.13 17.69
N VAL A 477 22.17 10.16 16.95
CA VAL A 477 22.79 8.86 16.73
C VAL A 477 24.04 8.94 15.85
N PHE A 478 24.13 9.92 14.94
CA PHE A 478 25.30 10.14 14.09
C PHE A 478 26.56 10.46 14.91
N MET A 479 26.41 11.07 16.09
CA MET A 479 27.55 11.32 16.97
C MET A 479 28.16 10.02 17.53
N GLU A 480 27.35 8.98 17.73
CA GLU A 480 27.72 7.76 18.44
C GLU A 480 28.17 6.60 17.52
N PHE A 481 27.57 6.51 16.33
CA PHE A 481 27.70 5.36 15.42
C PHE A 481 28.39 5.72 14.10
N ASP A 482 29.05 4.73 13.50
CA ASP A 482 29.77 4.92 12.23
C ASP A 482 28.88 4.63 11.03
N THR A 483 27.89 3.74 11.17
CA THR A 483 26.90 3.45 10.13
C THR A 483 25.52 3.35 10.77
N VAL A 484 24.62 4.20 10.30
CA VAL A 484 23.26 4.36 10.82
C VAL A 484 22.29 4.00 9.71
N VAL A 485 21.24 3.25 10.05
CA VAL A 485 20.12 3.00 9.14
C VAL A 485 18.84 3.46 9.82
N TRP A 486 18.30 4.60 9.35
CA TRP A 486 17.01 5.11 9.77
C TRP A 486 15.88 4.32 9.11
N LEU A 487 14.85 4.01 9.89
CA LEU A 487 13.69 3.23 9.49
C LEU A 487 12.41 3.84 10.07
N ASP A 488 11.48 4.22 9.20
CA ASP A 488 10.10 4.44 9.61
C ASP A 488 9.48 3.12 10.08
N THR A 489 8.53 3.20 11.00
CA THR A 489 7.87 2.02 11.59
C THR A 489 7.10 1.18 10.57
N SER A 490 6.85 1.71 9.36
CA SER A 490 6.24 0.98 8.25
C SER A 490 7.24 0.12 7.45
N ILE A 491 8.55 0.30 7.65
CA ILE A 491 9.60 -0.38 6.89
C ILE A 491 9.69 -1.84 7.26
N VAL A 492 10.12 -2.63 6.26
CA VAL A 492 10.27 -4.03 6.49
C VAL A 492 11.20 -4.76 5.55
N PHE A 493 12.03 -5.60 6.15
CA PHE A 493 13.05 -6.38 5.50
C PHE A 493 12.50 -7.70 4.99
N GLU A 494 12.81 -8.00 3.73
CA GLU A 494 12.63 -9.31 3.12
C GLU A 494 13.89 -10.18 3.17
N SER A 495 15.04 -9.55 3.43
CA SER A 495 16.32 -10.20 3.62
C SER A 495 17.18 -9.38 4.57
N ASN A 496 18.23 -10.02 5.08
CA ASN A 496 19.25 -9.38 5.91
C ASN A 496 20.42 -8.80 5.10
N ASN A 497 20.32 -8.80 3.77
CA ASN A 497 21.42 -8.40 2.91
C ASN A 497 21.36 -6.90 2.59
N LEU A 498 22.18 -6.11 3.30
CA LEU A 498 22.41 -4.70 3.01
C LEU A 498 23.65 -4.43 2.15
N ALA A 499 24.37 -5.47 1.70
CA ALA A 499 25.63 -5.32 0.98
C ALA A 499 25.48 -4.51 -0.32
N LYS A 500 24.29 -4.56 -0.95
CA LYS A 500 23.97 -3.76 -2.14
C LYS A 500 24.14 -2.25 -1.95
N PHE A 501 24.08 -1.77 -0.71
CA PHE A 501 24.35 -0.38 -0.36
C PHE A 501 25.70 -0.23 0.33
N LEU A 502 26.00 -1.09 1.32
CA LEU A 502 27.18 -0.93 2.16
C LEU A 502 28.50 -1.11 1.40
N VAL A 503 28.57 -2.07 0.46
CA VAL A 503 29.79 -2.32 -0.31
C VAL A 503 30.10 -1.15 -1.25
N PRO A 504 29.16 -0.65 -2.07
CA PRO A 504 29.41 0.53 -2.89
C PRO A 504 29.74 1.80 -2.09
N ILE A 505 29.13 2.01 -0.92
CA ILE A 505 29.49 3.13 -0.02
C ILE A 505 30.95 2.99 0.42
N GLN A 506 31.34 1.80 0.88
CA GLN A 506 32.71 1.53 1.35
C GLN A 506 33.76 1.74 0.26
N SER A 507 33.44 1.42 -0.99
CA SER A 507 34.32 1.63 -2.13
C SER A 507 34.25 3.05 -2.72
N GLY A 508 33.41 3.94 -2.20
CA GLY A 508 33.19 5.28 -2.74
C GLY A 508 32.48 5.30 -4.10
N LYS A 509 31.81 4.21 -4.50
CA LYS A 509 31.06 4.12 -5.76
C LYS A 509 29.72 4.84 -5.69
N ILE A 510 29.15 4.97 -4.50
CA ILE A 510 27.95 5.75 -4.23
C ILE A 510 28.19 6.63 -3.00
N ALA A 511 27.41 7.70 -2.89
CA ALA A 511 27.50 8.64 -1.77
C ALA A 511 27.28 7.96 -0.41
N PRO A 512 27.87 8.49 0.68
CA PRO A 512 27.74 7.91 2.03
C PRO A 512 26.34 8.06 2.64
N VAL A 513 25.44 8.79 1.99
CA VAL A 513 24.02 8.90 2.35
C VAL A 513 23.18 8.36 1.20
N GLN A 514 22.28 7.42 1.50
CA GLN A 514 21.41 6.78 0.52
C GLN A 514 19.95 6.86 0.97
N VAL A 515 19.10 7.36 0.08
CA VAL A 515 17.64 7.44 0.25
C VAL A 515 17.00 6.74 -0.96
N PRO A 516 16.71 5.43 -0.89
CA PRO A 516 16.46 4.62 -2.08
C PRO A 516 15.01 4.68 -2.61
N SER A 517 14.15 5.54 -2.06
CA SER A 517 12.73 5.65 -2.45
C SER A 517 12.37 7.07 -2.86
N PHE A 518 11.46 7.18 -3.83
CA PHE A 518 10.93 8.44 -4.35
C PHE A 518 9.47 8.59 -3.97
N SER A 519 9.07 9.82 -3.70
CA SER A 519 7.67 10.18 -3.47
C SER A 519 6.91 10.22 -4.80
N SER A 520 5.59 10.08 -4.72
CA SER A 520 4.68 10.29 -5.87
C SER A 520 4.51 11.76 -6.25
N HIS A 521 5.09 12.69 -5.49
CA HIS A 521 5.13 14.11 -5.79
C HIS A 521 6.57 14.62 -5.83
N GLY A 522 6.80 15.76 -6.50
CA GLY A 522 8.08 16.43 -6.45
C GLY A 522 8.22 17.35 -5.23
N MET A 523 9.41 17.91 -5.10
CA MET A 523 9.87 18.67 -3.95
C MET A 523 9.15 20.01 -3.79
N ASN A 524 8.77 20.67 -4.89
CA ASN A 524 8.07 21.95 -4.85
C ASN A 524 6.67 21.85 -4.22
N ARG A 525 6.10 20.63 -4.12
CA ARG A 525 4.81 20.40 -3.45
C ARG A 525 4.91 20.20 -1.95
N ALA A 526 6.08 19.86 -1.43
CA ALA A 526 6.27 19.55 0.00
C ALA A 526 7.20 20.52 0.73
N THR A 527 8.01 21.28 -0.01
CA THR A 527 8.94 22.26 0.55
C THR A 527 8.28 23.63 0.60
N HIS A 528 8.34 24.30 1.75
CA HIS A 528 7.85 25.67 1.87
C HIS A 528 8.70 26.59 0.96
N PRO A 529 8.09 27.48 0.15
CA PRO A 529 8.83 28.31 -0.81
C PRO A 529 10.00 29.10 -0.23
N GLU A 530 9.84 29.64 0.97
CA GLU A 530 10.90 30.42 1.64
C GLU A 530 12.16 29.61 1.96
N MET A 531 12.08 28.27 2.03
CA MET A 531 13.26 27.42 2.24
C MET A 531 14.26 27.56 1.10
N TYR A 532 13.80 27.85 -0.12
CA TYR A 532 14.67 28.04 -1.28
C TYR A 532 15.48 29.34 -1.22
N GLU A 533 15.12 30.30 -0.35
CA GLU A 533 15.99 31.45 -0.07
C GLU A 533 17.26 30.99 0.65
N PHE A 534 17.16 30.03 1.56
CA PHE A 534 18.28 29.52 2.36
C PHE A 534 19.04 28.39 1.67
N LEU A 535 18.31 27.51 0.99
CA LEU A 535 18.82 26.40 0.21
C LEU A 535 18.44 26.62 -1.26
N PRO A 536 19.19 27.46 -2.01
CA PRO A 536 18.89 27.80 -3.41
C PRO A 536 19.24 26.63 -4.36
N MET A 537 18.89 25.43 -3.96
CA MET A 537 18.87 24.24 -4.78
C MET A 537 17.62 24.34 -5.66
N TYR A 538 17.80 24.34 -6.98
CA TYR A 538 16.72 24.17 -7.97
C TYR A 538 15.70 25.31 -8.11
N ALA A 539 16.09 26.56 -7.89
CA ALA A 539 15.18 27.69 -8.07
C ALA A 539 14.92 28.01 -9.55
N ASN A 540 13.64 28.21 -9.88
CA ASN A 540 13.21 29.51 -10.37
C ASN A 540 11.77 29.87 -10.01
N TYR A 541 11.61 30.92 -9.22
CA TYR A 541 10.30 31.35 -8.72
C TYR A 541 9.56 32.35 -9.61
N GLU A 542 10.17 32.88 -10.69
CA GLU A 542 9.47 33.36 -11.91
C GLU A 542 10.37 34.06 -12.95
N GLN A 543 11.71 34.05 -12.86
CA GLN A 543 12.54 34.36 -14.05
C GLN A 543 14.04 33.90 -14.07
N ASN A 544 14.71 33.56 -12.97
CA ASN A 544 16.06 32.93 -12.88
C ASN A 544 16.13 31.38 -12.67
N LYS A 545 16.32 30.61 -13.76
CA LYS A 545 16.37 29.12 -13.88
C LYS A 545 17.59 28.42 -13.23
N THR A 546 17.36 27.30 -12.55
CA THR A 546 18.25 26.11 -12.53
C THR A 546 17.49 24.91 -13.10
N PHE A 547 18.12 24.20 -14.04
CA PHE A 547 17.46 23.35 -15.04
C PHE A 547 17.15 21.91 -14.60
N GLU A 548 16.24 21.34 -15.40
CA GLU A 548 15.91 19.92 -15.58
C GLU A 548 17.11 18.96 -15.52
N LEU A 549 16.87 17.80 -14.92
CA LEU A 549 17.50 16.55 -15.39
C LEU A 549 16.54 15.63 -16.15
N THR A 550 15.23 15.92 -16.27
CA THR A 550 14.28 14.96 -16.89
C THR A 550 13.01 15.54 -17.57
N GLY A 551 12.88 16.84 -17.87
CA GLY A 551 11.69 17.33 -18.59
C GLY A 551 10.37 17.42 -17.79
N ASN A 552 10.43 17.38 -16.45
CA ASN A 552 9.31 17.66 -15.55
C ASN A 552 9.66 18.87 -14.66
N ASN A 553 8.74 19.81 -14.52
CA ASN A 553 8.92 21.10 -13.82
C ASN A 553 9.05 21.01 -12.28
N ASP A 554 9.06 19.81 -11.70
CA ASP A 554 9.09 19.59 -10.25
C ASP A 554 10.15 18.51 -9.92
N PRO A 555 11.28 18.85 -9.25
CA PRO A 555 12.34 17.89 -8.93
C PRO A 555 11.79 16.71 -8.11
N PRO A 556 12.25 15.47 -8.35
CA PRO A 556 11.77 14.33 -7.61
C PRO A 556 12.10 14.47 -6.13
N GLN A 557 11.12 14.23 -5.27
CA GLN A 557 11.33 14.19 -3.83
C GLN A 557 11.65 12.77 -3.38
N PHE A 558 12.67 12.61 -2.55
CA PHE A 558 12.99 11.34 -1.93
C PHE A 558 12.16 11.12 -0.66
N GLU A 559 11.75 9.88 -0.42
CA GLU A 559 11.03 9.51 0.80
C GLU A 559 12.01 9.21 1.94
N ALA A 560 11.87 9.93 3.06
CA ALA A 560 12.64 9.71 4.27
C ALA A 560 12.13 8.53 5.13
N LEU A 561 11.67 7.45 4.49
CA LEU A 561 11.20 6.23 5.17
C LEU A 561 12.36 5.28 5.51
N PHE A 562 13.37 5.22 4.64
CA PHE A 562 14.55 4.37 4.78
C PHE A 562 15.78 5.19 4.38
N ILE A 563 16.72 5.38 5.30
CA ILE A 563 17.95 6.14 5.03
C ILE A 563 19.13 5.34 5.52
N ILE A 564 20.15 5.17 4.68
CA ILE A 564 21.45 4.65 5.12
C ILE A 564 22.41 5.84 5.17
N LEU A 565 23.09 5.97 6.29
CA LEU A 565 23.99 7.07 6.59
C LEU A 565 25.30 6.52 7.12
N HIS A 566 26.38 6.73 6.38
CA HIS A 566 27.74 6.39 6.82
C HIS A 566 28.52 7.65 7.22
N LYS A 567 29.17 7.58 8.37
CA LYS A 567 29.87 8.70 8.99
C LYS A 567 31.09 9.15 8.20
N THR A 568 30.95 10.31 7.59
CA THR A 568 31.93 11.00 6.75
C THR A 568 31.75 12.51 6.88
N GLU A 569 32.73 13.31 6.45
CA GLU A 569 32.54 14.77 6.40
C GLU A 569 31.37 15.17 5.50
N GLN A 570 31.20 14.50 4.36
CA GLN A 570 30.07 14.75 3.46
C GLN A 570 28.72 14.54 4.14
N SER A 571 28.56 13.43 4.88
CA SER A 571 27.33 13.18 5.63
C SER A 571 27.12 14.17 6.79
N ARG A 572 28.18 14.64 7.45
CA ARG A 572 28.10 15.64 8.53
C ARG A 572 27.61 16.98 7.96
N GLN A 573 28.20 17.42 6.85
CA GLN A 573 27.77 18.63 6.14
C GLN A 573 26.33 18.51 5.66
N LEU A 574 25.91 17.34 5.15
CA LEU A 574 24.52 17.13 4.76
C LEU A 574 23.57 17.36 5.95
N ILE A 575 23.85 16.77 7.11
CA ILE A 575 23.01 16.93 8.32
C ILE A 575 23.00 18.40 8.78
N LYS A 576 24.16 19.09 8.77
CA LYS A 576 24.29 20.52 9.12
C LYS A 576 23.28 21.40 8.34
N TRP A 577 23.12 21.15 7.05
CA TRP A 577 22.26 21.98 6.18
C TRP A 577 20.81 21.50 6.08
N PHE A 578 20.52 20.28 6.53
CA PHE A 578 19.15 19.77 6.61
C PHE A 578 18.40 20.22 7.87
N ASP A 579 19.11 20.58 8.95
CA ASP A 579 18.53 20.94 10.26
C ASP A 579 17.84 22.32 10.31
N PHE A 580 17.83 23.10 9.21
CA PHE A 580 17.34 24.49 9.19
C PHE A 580 16.31 24.82 8.13
#